data_AF-S4X9B2-F1
#
_entry.id   AF-S4X9B2-F1
#
_cell.length_a   1.000
_cell.length_b   1.000
_cell.length_c   1.000
_cell.angle_alpha   90.00
_cell.angle_beta   90.00
_cell.angle_gamma   90.00
#
_symmetry.space_group_name_H-M   'P 1'
#
loop_
_entity.id
_entity.type
_entity.pdbx_description
1 polymer ?
#
loop_
_entity_poly.entity_id
_entity_poly.type
_entity_poly.pdbx_seq_one_letter_code
_entity_poly.pdbx_strand_id
1 'polypeptide(L)'
;MLAAAGLVIAAPHAVAAPDAPLGSVGIAGPAYPATPAPQDSTTGNGPGASDFIDAFVQSFANPRLAPVGADDWNCQPTAEHPTPVVLIHGTWENAYDNWSAMAPELKAEGYCVFTPNYGAADLLTKGGAGEVLPNTFGTKDIAESAGEIATYVDAVLAATGADKVDLVGHSQGGLLARQYLKFNGGAAKVDKVVTLGATNHGTTLSGIGNLDRFIGDLGLNLDPLLDYVVGESGMQQVYDSPLQTSLNAGGDTLPGITYTVIGTQYDEVTTPYDSTFLTAGEGATVTNITLQDGCAADHSDHVSMTYSPRLIDLVKNALAPGTVAEPRCTANSPIMGAGSEVPLAEGLTPALGWLAQNTQPWVAPWK
;
A
#
# COMPACT_ATOMS: atom_id res chain seq x y z
N MET A 1 21.88 61.20 -11.32
CA MET A 1 22.88 60.18 -10.95
C MET A 1 22.41 59.50 -9.67
N LEU A 2 21.57 58.47 -9.80
CA LEU A 2 21.32 57.47 -8.76
C LEU A 2 21.93 56.17 -9.29
N ALA A 3 22.86 55.57 -8.55
CA ALA A 3 23.40 54.25 -8.87
C ALA A 3 23.18 53.35 -7.65
N ALA A 4 22.49 52.24 -7.90
CA ALA A 4 22.14 51.21 -6.95
C ALA A 4 23.37 50.41 -6.50
N ALA A 5 23.48 50.16 -5.19
CA ALA A 5 24.42 49.20 -4.64
C ALA A 5 23.72 47.84 -4.51
N GLY A 6 24.05 46.90 -5.41
CA GLY A 6 23.68 45.50 -5.29
C GLY A 6 24.66 44.77 -4.36
N LEU A 7 24.13 44.13 -3.32
CA LEU A 7 24.88 43.25 -2.43
C LEU A 7 24.93 41.85 -3.06
N VAL A 8 26.12 41.42 -3.50
CA VAL A 8 26.38 40.05 -3.95
C VAL A 8 26.64 39.20 -2.70
N ILE A 9 25.73 38.26 -2.41
CA ILE A 9 25.96 37.22 -1.39
C ILE A 9 26.70 36.07 -2.10
N ALA A 10 27.96 35.86 -1.73
CA ALA A 10 28.75 34.72 -2.19
C ALA A 10 28.19 33.42 -1.60
N ALA A 11 27.99 32.40 -2.45
CA ALA A 11 27.63 31.05 -2.02
C ALA A 11 28.78 30.42 -1.19
N PRO A 12 28.48 29.67 -0.11
CA PRO A 12 29.51 29.00 0.65
C PRO A 12 30.13 27.87 -0.19
N HIS A 13 31.46 27.83 -0.21
CA HIS A 13 32.24 26.78 -0.86
C HIS A 13 31.96 25.42 -0.22
N ALA A 14 31.61 24.43 -1.05
CA ALA A 14 31.52 23.04 -0.64
C ALA A 14 32.89 22.57 -0.13
N VAL A 15 32.95 22.12 1.12
CA VAL A 15 34.11 21.44 1.68
C VAL A 15 34.11 20.03 1.13
N ALA A 16 35.10 19.69 0.30
CA ALA A 16 35.31 18.33 -0.15
C ALA A 16 35.57 17.42 1.07
N ALA A 17 34.81 16.34 1.20
CA ALA A 17 35.06 15.31 2.20
C ALA A 17 36.43 14.64 1.91
N PRO A 18 37.23 14.32 2.93
CA PRO A 18 38.52 13.67 2.72
C PRO A 18 38.34 12.25 2.18
N ASP A 19 39.15 11.88 1.17
CA ASP A 19 39.25 10.52 0.63
C ASP A 19 39.81 9.57 1.71
N ALA A 20 38.92 8.91 2.44
CA ALA A 20 39.27 7.77 3.29
C ALA A 20 39.20 6.48 2.46
N PRO A 21 40.19 5.56 2.57
CA PRO A 21 40.14 4.29 1.88
C PRO A 21 38.94 3.47 2.38
N LEU A 22 38.02 3.14 1.48
CA LEU A 22 36.88 2.26 1.74
C LEU A 22 37.38 0.83 2.00
N GLY A 23 37.77 0.55 3.24
CA GLY A 23 37.71 -0.81 3.75
C GLY A 23 36.24 -1.19 3.84
N SER A 24 35.78 -2.13 3.01
CA SER A 24 34.43 -2.68 3.08
C SER A 24 34.27 -3.49 4.36
N VAL A 25 34.05 -2.80 5.48
CA VAL A 25 33.35 -3.40 6.62
C VAL A 25 31.91 -3.53 6.15
N GLY A 26 31.55 -4.70 5.63
CA GLY A 26 30.16 -5.03 5.33
C GLY A 26 29.39 -5.03 6.64
N ILE A 27 28.80 -3.89 6.99
CA ILE A 27 27.76 -3.86 8.01
C ILE A 27 26.62 -4.64 7.37
N ALA A 28 26.36 -5.85 7.87
CA ALA A 28 25.17 -6.60 7.47
C ALA A 28 23.96 -5.69 7.70
N GLY A 29 23.08 -5.59 6.69
CA GLY A 29 21.83 -4.85 6.84
C GLY A 29 20.98 -5.40 7.99
N PRO A 30 19.94 -4.65 8.40
CA PRO A 30 18.99 -5.13 9.40
C PRO A 30 18.44 -6.52 9.00
N ALA A 31 18.38 -7.44 9.97
CA ALA A 31 17.86 -8.78 9.76
C ALA A 31 16.36 -8.79 10.02
N TYR A 32 15.56 -8.88 8.96
CA TYR A 32 14.11 -8.97 9.03
C TYR A 32 13.63 -10.39 9.37
N PRO A 33 12.39 -10.56 9.88
CA PRO A 33 11.77 -11.87 9.99
C PRO A 33 11.80 -12.63 8.66
N ALA A 34 11.94 -13.96 8.74
CA ALA A 34 11.92 -14.79 7.54
C ALA A 34 10.55 -14.73 6.87
N THR A 35 10.54 -14.35 5.59
CA THR A 35 9.33 -14.37 4.76
C THR A 35 8.83 -15.82 4.65
N PRO A 36 7.54 -16.10 4.94
CA PRO A 36 6.94 -17.41 4.69
C PRO A 36 7.05 -17.81 3.22
N ALA A 37 6.86 -19.11 2.92
CA ALA A 37 6.67 -19.53 1.55
C ALA A 37 5.47 -18.78 0.93
N PRO A 38 5.45 -18.48 -0.37
CA PRO A 38 4.36 -17.72 -1.00
C PRO A 38 2.96 -18.27 -0.68
N GLN A 39 2.81 -19.60 -0.69
CA GLN A 39 1.57 -20.30 -0.39
C GLN A 39 1.11 -20.16 1.07
N ASP A 40 2.02 -19.80 1.97
CA ASP A 40 1.78 -19.67 3.42
C ASP A 40 1.69 -18.20 3.86
N SER A 41 1.72 -17.25 2.92
CA SER A 41 1.58 -15.81 3.22
C SER A 41 0.19 -15.47 3.78
N THR A 42 -0.84 -16.19 3.32
CA THR A 42 -2.21 -16.16 3.80
C THR A 42 -2.69 -17.58 4.14
N THR A 43 -3.83 -17.67 4.80
CA THR A 43 -4.38 -18.90 5.39
C THR A 43 -5.90 -18.86 5.39
N GLY A 44 -6.51 -19.96 4.94
CA GLY A 44 -7.96 -20.09 4.89
C GLY A 44 -8.64 -19.04 4.01
N ASN A 45 -9.95 -18.90 4.16
CA ASN A 45 -10.71 -17.78 3.63
C ASN A 45 -11.47 -17.17 4.81
N GLY A 46 -11.37 -15.86 4.98
CA GLY A 46 -12.15 -15.15 5.99
C GLY A 46 -13.63 -15.11 5.68
N PRO A 47 -14.46 -14.63 6.62
CA PRO A 47 -15.82 -14.25 6.30
C PRO A 47 -15.84 -13.09 5.27
N GLY A 48 -17.02 -12.70 4.80
CA GLY A 48 -17.12 -11.42 4.07
C GLY A 48 -17.03 -10.27 5.07
N ALA A 49 -16.40 -9.17 4.67
CA ALA A 49 -16.40 -7.92 5.43
C ALA A 49 -17.23 -6.85 4.72
N SER A 50 -17.89 -6.01 5.52
CA SER A 50 -18.79 -4.96 5.01
C SER A 50 -18.05 -3.67 4.64
N ASP A 51 -16.97 -3.35 5.35
CA ASP A 51 -16.08 -2.23 5.11
C ASP A 51 -14.65 -2.54 5.63
N PHE A 52 -13.72 -1.59 5.46
CA PHE A 52 -12.35 -1.73 5.92
C PHE A 52 -12.24 -1.92 7.43
N ILE A 53 -13.03 -1.20 8.24
CA ILE A 53 -12.93 -1.28 9.71
C ILE A 53 -13.36 -2.67 10.18
N ASP A 54 -14.46 -3.19 9.65
CA ASP A 54 -14.93 -4.54 9.91
C ASP A 54 -13.86 -5.59 9.56
N ALA A 55 -13.25 -5.48 8.38
CA ALA A 55 -12.18 -6.38 7.94
C ALA A 55 -10.92 -6.27 8.81
N PHE A 56 -10.51 -5.05 9.15
CA PHE A 56 -9.37 -4.76 10.02
C PHE A 56 -9.57 -5.38 11.40
N VAL A 57 -10.75 -5.18 12.01
CA VAL A 57 -11.08 -5.77 13.33
C VAL A 57 -11.05 -7.31 13.27
N GLN A 58 -11.58 -7.91 12.21
CA GLN A 58 -11.57 -9.36 12.04
C GLN A 58 -10.14 -9.92 11.85
N SER A 59 -9.25 -9.17 11.19
CA SER A 59 -7.86 -9.58 10.95
C SER A 59 -7.04 -9.77 12.23
N PHE A 60 -7.43 -9.16 13.36
CA PHE A 60 -6.75 -9.38 14.65
C PHE A 60 -6.79 -10.84 15.10
N ALA A 61 -7.87 -11.57 14.79
CA ALA A 61 -8.01 -12.98 15.18
C ALA A 61 -7.14 -13.89 14.31
N ASN A 62 -6.95 -13.55 13.04
CA ASN A 62 -6.03 -14.21 12.13
C ASN A 62 -5.40 -13.18 11.17
N PRO A 63 -4.20 -12.69 11.47
CA PRO A 63 -3.47 -11.72 10.64
C PRO A 63 -3.20 -12.15 9.20
N ARG A 64 -3.18 -13.47 8.97
CA ARG A 64 -2.89 -14.05 7.67
C ARG A 64 -4.17 -14.57 7.03
N LEU A 65 -5.33 -14.02 7.34
CA LEU A 65 -6.56 -14.43 6.69
C LEU A 65 -6.49 -14.08 5.19
N ALA A 66 -6.93 -14.96 4.29
CA ALA A 66 -7.13 -14.58 2.90
C ALA A 66 -8.55 -14.02 2.69
N PRO A 67 -8.75 -13.01 1.83
CA PRO A 67 -10.07 -12.63 1.36
C PRO A 67 -10.83 -13.80 0.74
N VAL A 68 -12.16 -13.75 0.75
CA VAL A 68 -12.99 -14.77 0.10
C VAL A 68 -12.63 -14.88 -1.38
N GLY A 69 -12.18 -16.08 -1.79
CA GLY A 69 -11.91 -16.40 -3.19
C GLY A 69 -10.49 -16.06 -3.69
N ALA A 70 -9.64 -15.51 -2.83
CA ALA A 70 -8.22 -15.30 -3.10
C ALA A 70 -7.37 -16.54 -2.75
N ASP A 71 -6.13 -16.56 -3.26
CA ASP A 71 -5.07 -17.52 -2.90
C ASP A 71 -5.42 -19.00 -3.13
N ASP A 72 -6.27 -19.27 -4.11
CA ASP A 72 -6.44 -20.63 -4.66
C ASP A 72 -5.28 -20.96 -5.60
N TRP A 73 -4.24 -21.58 -5.04
CA TRP A 73 -3.05 -22.01 -5.77
C TRP A 73 -3.27 -23.11 -6.80
N ASN A 74 -4.49 -23.68 -6.88
CA ASN A 74 -4.87 -24.60 -7.96
C ASN A 74 -5.64 -23.90 -9.08
N CYS A 75 -5.91 -22.60 -8.96
CA CYS A 75 -6.64 -21.84 -9.96
C CYS A 75 -5.91 -21.85 -11.30
N GLN A 76 -6.65 -22.05 -12.38
CA GLN A 76 -6.14 -22.06 -13.75
C GLN A 76 -6.77 -20.89 -14.51
N PRO A 77 -5.97 -19.92 -14.97
CA PRO A 77 -6.46 -18.81 -15.79
C PRO A 77 -7.22 -19.31 -17.03
N THR A 78 -8.27 -18.61 -17.42
CA THR A 78 -9.11 -18.97 -18.57
C THR A 78 -8.65 -18.23 -19.82
N ALA A 79 -9.19 -18.57 -20.99
CA ALA A 79 -8.92 -17.79 -22.20
C ALA A 79 -9.49 -16.36 -22.14
N GLU A 80 -10.53 -16.13 -21.33
CA GLU A 80 -11.14 -14.81 -21.11
C GLU A 80 -10.33 -13.98 -20.11
N HIS A 81 -9.78 -14.62 -19.09
CA HIS A 81 -8.90 -14.03 -18.08
C HIS A 81 -7.58 -14.82 -17.99
N PRO A 82 -6.68 -14.68 -18.99
CA PRO A 82 -5.45 -15.48 -19.08
C PRO A 82 -4.37 -15.05 -18.10
N THR A 83 -4.51 -13.85 -17.53
CA THR A 83 -3.54 -13.22 -16.64
C THR A 83 -4.08 -13.24 -15.21
N PRO A 84 -3.45 -13.96 -14.26
CA PRO A 84 -3.83 -13.90 -12.85
C PRO A 84 -3.55 -12.50 -12.27
N VAL A 85 -4.33 -12.13 -11.25
CA VAL A 85 -4.27 -10.81 -10.61
C VAL A 85 -3.63 -10.95 -9.23
N VAL A 86 -2.63 -10.12 -8.94
CA VAL A 86 -1.99 -10.01 -7.62
C VAL A 86 -2.36 -8.67 -6.99
N LEU A 87 -3.03 -8.70 -5.83
CA LEU A 87 -3.42 -7.51 -5.08
C LEU A 87 -2.43 -7.24 -3.94
N ILE A 88 -1.83 -6.06 -3.93
CA ILE A 88 -0.71 -5.69 -3.05
C ILE A 88 -1.17 -4.60 -2.08
N HIS A 89 -1.29 -4.96 -0.80
CA HIS A 89 -1.84 -4.07 0.24
C HIS A 89 -0.95 -2.85 0.56
N GLY A 90 -1.50 -1.88 1.28
CA GLY A 90 -0.82 -0.67 1.74
C GLY A 90 -0.03 -0.84 3.04
N THR A 91 0.39 0.29 3.61
CA THR A 91 1.13 0.36 4.88
C THR A 91 0.23 0.03 6.06
N TRP A 92 0.72 -0.83 6.97
CA TRP A 92 0.00 -1.33 8.17
C TRP A 92 -1.26 -2.14 7.89
N GLU A 93 -1.53 -2.46 6.64
CA GLU A 93 -2.62 -3.31 6.19
C GLU A 93 -2.14 -4.77 6.03
N ASN A 94 -3.05 -5.65 5.63
CA ASN A 94 -2.77 -7.03 5.23
C ASN A 94 -3.64 -7.44 4.04
N ALA A 95 -3.47 -8.67 3.57
CA ALA A 95 -4.24 -9.23 2.48
C ALA A 95 -5.76 -9.16 2.72
N TYR A 96 -6.22 -9.39 3.96
CA TYR A 96 -7.64 -9.48 4.27
C TYR A 96 -8.31 -8.11 4.36
N ASP A 97 -7.78 -7.22 5.21
CA ASP A 97 -8.42 -5.94 5.48
C ASP A 97 -8.46 -5.01 4.27
N ASN A 98 -7.51 -5.14 3.35
CA ASN A 98 -7.46 -4.30 2.18
C ASN A 98 -8.28 -4.83 1.00
N TRP A 99 -8.49 -6.16 0.90
CA TRP A 99 -9.05 -6.77 -0.32
C TRP A 99 -10.36 -7.55 -0.12
N SER A 100 -10.97 -7.50 1.06
CA SER A 100 -12.22 -8.23 1.34
C SER A 100 -13.43 -7.80 0.50
N ALA A 101 -13.42 -6.60 -0.10
CA ALA A 101 -14.44 -6.19 -1.08
C ALA A 101 -14.07 -6.55 -2.54
N MET A 102 -12.83 -6.31 -2.94
CA MET A 102 -12.41 -6.44 -4.34
C MET A 102 -12.16 -7.88 -4.77
N ALA A 103 -11.47 -8.69 -3.95
CA ALA A 103 -11.09 -10.05 -4.32
C ALA A 103 -12.30 -10.95 -4.62
N PRO A 104 -13.40 -10.93 -3.84
CA PRO A 104 -14.59 -11.72 -4.16
C PRO A 104 -15.25 -11.30 -5.48
N GLU A 105 -15.29 -9.99 -5.77
CA GLU A 105 -15.86 -9.48 -7.02
C GLU A 105 -15.01 -9.89 -8.23
N LEU A 106 -13.68 -9.81 -8.15
CA LEU A 106 -12.79 -10.28 -9.22
C LEU A 106 -12.89 -11.80 -9.40
N LYS A 107 -12.97 -12.56 -8.30
CA LYS A 107 -13.16 -14.02 -8.37
C LYS A 107 -14.49 -14.39 -9.03
N ALA A 108 -15.55 -13.63 -8.77
CA ALA A 108 -16.86 -13.84 -9.38
C ALA A 108 -16.87 -13.60 -10.90
N GLU A 109 -16.02 -12.71 -11.41
CA GLU A 109 -15.78 -12.54 -12.86
C GLU A 109 -14.89 -13.65 -13.45
N GLY A 110 -14.30 -14.51 -12.62
CA GLY A 110 -13.51 -15.66 -13.06
C GLY A 110 -11.99 -15.44 -13.09
N TYR A 111 -11.48 -14.36 -12.49
CA TYR A 111 -10.05 -14.16 -12.30
C TYR A 111 -9.47 -15.16 -11.28
N CYS A 112 -8.23 -15.59 -11.52
CA CYS A 112 -7.39 -16.14 -10.44
C CYS A 112 -6.78 -14.97 -9.67
N VAL A 113 -7.15 -14.84 -8.40
CA VAL A 113 -6.79 -13.70 -7.54
C VAL A 113 -5.86 -14.16 -6.42
N PHE A 114 -4.78 -13.42 -6.21
CA PHE A 114 -3.73 -13.72 -5.24
C PHE A 114 -3.41 -12.49 -4.40
N THR A 115 -3.20 -12.65 -3.09
CA THR A 115 -3.09 -11.55 -2.13
C THR A 115 -1.96 -11.78 -1.13
N PRO A 116 -0.70 -11.46 -1.47
CA PRO A 116 0.42 -11.65 -0.53
C PRO A 116 0.32 -10.73 0.68
N ASN A 117 0.61 -11.27 1.86
CA ASN A 117 1.15 -10.46 2.94
C ASN A 117 2.65 -10.27 2.74
N TYR A 118 3.12 -9.02 2.78
CA TYR A 118 4.53 -8.68 2.58
C TYR A 118 5.05 -7.70 3.64
N GLY A 119 6.36 -7.61 3.74
CA GLY A 119 7.01 -6.54 4.47
C GLY A 119 6.79 -6.61 5.98
N ALA A 120 6.79 -7.82 6.54
CA ALA A 120 6.82 -8.03 7.97
C ALA A 120 8.16 -7.55 8.54
N ALA A 121 8.11 -6.77 9.61
CA ALA A 121 9.27 -6.27 10.33
C ALA A 121 9.03 -6.36 11.84
N ASP A 122 10.12 -6.30 12.60
CA ASP A 122 10.14 -6.39 14.05
C ASP A 122 10.62 -5.08 14.69
N LEU A 123 10.65 -5.03 16.03
CA LEU A 123 11.15 -3.85 16.75
C LEU A 123 12.62 -3.52 16.40
N LEU A 124 13.45 -4.52 16.11
CA LEU A 124 14.87 -4.31 15.78
C LEU A 124 15.07 -3.67 14.40
N THR A 125 14.10 -3.86 13.51
CA THR A 125 14.09 -3.34 12.15
C THR A 125 13.16 -2.14 11.95
N LYS A 126 12.81 -1.45 13.05
CA LYS A 126 11.99 -0.23 13.07
C LYS A 126 10.57 -0.39 12.52
N GLY A 127 10.06 -1.62 12.41
CA GLY A 127 8.68 -1.91 11.99
C GLY A 127 7.84 -2.56 13.08
N GLY A 128 8.26 -2.41 14.35
CA GLY A 128 7.76 -3.13 15.52
C GLY A 128 6.28 -2.96 15.85
N ALA A 129 5.52 -2.26 15.02
CA ALA A 129 4.07 -2.39 14.94
C ALA A 129 3.65 -3.86 14.86
N GLY A 130 4.30 -4.69 14.03
CA GLY A 130 3.95 -6.12 13.86
C GLY A 130 4.11 -6.99 15.12
N GLU A 131 5.04 -6.64 16.02
CA GLU A 131 5.21 -7.34 17.30
C GLU A 131 4.17 -6.94 18.35
N VAL A 132 3.63 -5.73 18.24
CA VAL A 132 2.55 -5.21 19.10
C VAL A 132 1.17 -5.59 18.53
N LEU A 133 1.07 -5.68 17.20
CA LEU A 133 -0.14 -5.80 16.41
C LEU A 133 0.12 -6.79 15.29
N PRO A 134 -0.22 -8.07 15.51
CA PRO A 134 0.20 -9.12 14.60
C PRO A 134 -0.45 -9.02 13.21
N ASN A 135 -1.50 -8.19 13.05
CA ASN A 135 -2.22 -7.92 11.80
C ASN A 135 -1.62 -6.80 10.92
N THR A 136 -0.56 -6.11 11.33
CA THR A 136 0.04 -5.03 10.54
C THR A 136 1.23 -5.52 9.71
N PHE A 137 1.19 -5.28 8.40
CA PHE A 137 2.28 -5.61 7.47
C PHE A 137 2.73 -4.36 6.68
N GLY A 138 3.63 -4.52 5.71
CA GLY A 138 4.11 -3.42 4.89
C GLY A 138 4.97 -2.39 5.65
N THR A 139 5.70 -2.80 6.67
CA THR A 139 6.56 -1.94 7.52
C THR A 139 8.06 -2.07 7.26
N LYS A 140 8.47 -3.17 6.60
CA LYS A 140 9.84 -3.45 6.15
C LYS A 140 10.26 -2.52 5.01
N ASP A 141 11.58 -2.37 4.81
CA ASP A 141 12.17 -1.75 3.63
C ASP A 141 11.44 -2.15 2.32
N ILE A 142 11.10 -1.17 1.49
CA ILE A 142 10.30 -1.34 0.27
C ILE A 142 11.08 -2.10 -0.81
N ALA A 143 12.39 -1.94 -0.92
CA ALA A 143 13.18 -2.67 -1.91
C ALA A 143 13.31 -4.15 -1.57
N GLU A 144 13.46 -4.47 -0.29
CA GLU A 144 13.42 -5.85 0.22
C GLU A 144 12.01 -6.46 0.09
N SER A 145 10.98 -5.69 0.44
CA SER A 145 9.57 -6.08 0.25
C SER A 145 9.25 -6.35 -1.22
N ALA A 146 9.84 -5.61 -2.15
CA ALA A 146 9.69 -5.87 -3.59
C ALA A 146 10.36 -7.19 -4.02
N GLY A 147 11.37 -7.65 -3.29
CA GLY A 147 11.94 -8.99 -3.44
C GLY A 147 10.99 -10.10 -2.97
N GLU A 148 10.21 -9.85 -1.92
CA GLU A 148 9.14 -10.76 -1.48
C GLU A 148 8.04 -10.87 -2.54
N ILE A 149 7.61 -9.73 -3.08
CA ILE A 149 6.66 -9.70 -4.22
C ILE A 149 7.24 -10.41 -5.44
N ALA A 150 8.52 -10.24 -5.75
CA ALA A 150 9.14 -10.96 -6.86
C ALA A 150 9.05 -12.48 -6.69
N THR A 151 9.36 -12.96 -5.49
CA THR A 151 9.28 -14.40 -5.14
C THR A 151 7.84 -14.90 -5.22
N TYR A 152 6.89 -14.09 -4.74
CA TYR A 152 5.47 -14.43 -4.76
C TYR A 152 4.91 -14.49 -6.19
N VAL A 153 5.20 -13.50 -7.03
CA VAL A 153 4.80 -13.48 -8.45
C VAL A 153 5.38 -14.69 -9.19
N ASP A 154 6.63 -15.05 -8.94
CA ASP A 154 7.24 -16.25 -9.56
C ASP A 154 6.51 -17.54 -9.17
N ALA A 155 6.06 -17.65 -7.92
CA ALA A 155 5.23 -18.76 -7.48
C ALA A 155 3.85 -18.76 -8.14
N VAL A 156 3.21 -17.59 -8.30
CA VAL A 156 1.92 -17.46 -9.00
C VAL A 156 2.03 -17.91 -10.45
N LEU A 157 3.04 -17.42 -11.17
CA LEU A 157 3.29 -17.82 -12.57
C LEU A 157 3.56 -19.33 -12.68
N ALA A 158 4.35 -19.89 -11.76
CA ALA A 158 4.62 -21.33 -11.73
C ALA A 158 3.38 -22.18 -11.45
N ALA A 159 2.49 -21.74 -10.55
CA ALA A 159 1.28 -22.47 -10.19
C ALA A 159 0.19 -22.41 -11.26
N THR A 160 0.04 -21.23 -11.88
CA THR A 160 -1.01 -20.96 -12.87
C THR A 160 -0.60 -21.32 -14.30
N GLY A 161 0.69 -21.36 -14.59
CA GLY A 161 1.22 -21.53 -15.95
C GLY A 161 1.08 -20.29 -16.83
N ALA A 162 0.69 -19.14 -16.28
CA ALA A 162 0.62 -17.89 -17.02
C ALA A 162 2.02 -17.32 -17.28
N ASP A 163 2.17 -16.55 -18.37
CA ASP A 163 3.43 -15.88 -18.72
C ASP A 163 3.63 -14.56 -17.95
N LYS A 164 2.54 -13.93 -17.52
CA LYS A 164 2.51 -12.64 -16.83
C LYS A 164 1.41 -12.60 -15.77
N VAL A 165 1.51 -11.62 -14.87
CA VAL A 165 0.46 -11.22 -13.91
C VAL A 165 -0.03 -9.80 -14.19
N ASP A 166 -1.21 -9.47 -13.70
CA ASP A 166 -1.69 -8.10 -13.55
C ASP A 166 -1.57 -7.70 -12.07
N LEU A 167 -1.06 -6.50 -11.79
CA LEU A 167 -0.88 -6.01 -10.43
C LEU A 167 -1.95 -4.96 -10.09
N VAL A 168 -2.53 -5.05 -8.89
CA VAL A 168 -3.33 -3.97 -8.29
C VAL A 168 -2.69 -3.60 -6.96
N GLY A 169 -2.27 -2.35 -6.79
CA GLY A 169 -1.59 -1.88 -5.59
C GLY A 169 -2.30 -0.72 -4.93
N HIS A 170 -2.64 -0.85 -3.64
CA HIS A 170 -3.19 0.23 -2.83
C HIS A 170 -2.09 0.96 -2.08
N SER A 171 -2.12 2.30 -2.04
CA SER A 171 -1.21 3.11 -1.24
C SER A 171 0.27 2.71 -1.51
N GLN A 172 1.03 2.31 -0.48
CA GLN A 172 2.37 1.75 -0.60
C GLN A 172 2.47 0.58 -1.59
N GLY A 173 1.46 -0.27 -1.71
CA GLY A 173 1.45 -1.40 -2.64
C GLY A 173 1.58 -0.98 -4.11
N GLY A 174 1.08 0.19 -4.49
CA GLY A 174 1.30 0.76 -5.82
C GLY A 174 2.73 1.25 -6.04
N LEU A 175 3.32 1.89 -5.02
CA LEU A 175 4.74 2.28 -5.01
C LEU A 175 5.66 1.06 -5.10
N LEU A 176 5.33 0.01 -4.33
CA LEU A 176 6.03 -1.27 -4.28
C LEU A 176 5.97 -1.99 -5.63
N ALA A 177 4.82 -1.95 -6.32
CA ALA A 177 4.70 -2.48 -7.67
C ALA A 177 5.69 -1.80 -8.62
N ARG A 178 5.82 -0.46 -8.57
CA ARG A 178 6.81 0.26 -9.39
C ARG A 178 8.26 -0.11 -9.02
N GLN A 179 8.57 -0.25 -7.74
CA GLN A 179 9.86 -0.74 -7.26
C GLN A 179 10.17 -2.12 -7.86
N TYR A 180 9.22 -3.06 -7.75
CA TYR A 180 9.34 -4.42 -8.27
C TYR A 180 9.62 -4.44 -9.78
N LEU A 181 8.84 -3.67 -10.54
CA LEU A 181 9.01 -3.56 -11.99
C LEU A 181 10.40 -3.08 -12.38
N LYS A 182 10.90 -2.03 -11.71
CA LYS A 182 12.11 -1.31 -12.11
C LYS A 182 13.39 -1.98 -11.63
N PHE A 183 13.37 -2.57 -10.44
CA PHE A 183 14.61 -3.02 -9.77
C PHE A 183 14.63 -4.50 -9.39
N ASN A 184 13.48 -5.19 -9.37
CA ASN A 184 13.38 -6.58 -8.93
C ASN A 184 12.90 -7.52 -10.05
N GLY A 185 13.05 -7.11 -11.31
CA GLY A 185 12.82 -7.96 -12.48
C GLY A 185 11.37 -8.15 -12.90
N GLY A 186 10.45 -7.31 -12.39
CA GLY A 186 9.03 -7.41 -12.70
C GLY A 186 8.63 -7.02 -14.12
N ALA A 187 9.43 -6.20 -14.81
CA ALA A 187 9.07 -5.65 -16.13
C ALA A 187 8.71 -6.70 -17.19
N ALA A 188 9.32 -7.89 -17.14
CA ALA A 188 9.04 -8.98 -18.08
C ALA A 188 7.84 -9.85 -17.68
N LYS A 189 7.37 -9.73 -16.43
CA LYS A 189 6.40 -10.61 -15.77
C LYS A 189 5.05 -9.95 -15.53
N VAL A 190 4.90 -8.67 -15.88
CA VAL A 190 3.69 -7.89 -15.62
C VAL A 190 3.12 -7.36 -16.94
N ASP A 191 1.79 -7.42 -17.08
CA ASP A 191 1.09 -6.86 -18.24
C ASP A 191 0.46 -5.50 -17.91
N LYS A 192 -0.36 -5.46 -16.85
CA LYS A 192 -1.02 -4.24 -16.37
C LYS A 192 -0.69 -3.96 -14.91
N VAL A 193 -0.69 -2.67 -14.59
CA VAL A 193 -0.54 -2.17 -13.23
C VAL A 193 -1.67 -1.19 -12.96
N VAL A 194 -2.47 -1.48 -11.94
CA VAL A 194 -3.50 -0.59 -11.43
C VAL A 194 -3.05 -0.10 -10.06
N THR A 195 -3.05 1.21 -9.83
CA THR A 195 -2.69 1.78 -8.52
C THR A 195 -3.82 2.63 -7.96
N LEU A 196 -4.04 2.52 -6.65
CA LEU A 196 -5.15 3.13 -5.93
C LEU A 196 -4.58 4.03 -4.82
N GLY A 197 -4.72 5.35 -4.95
CA GLY A 197 -4.20 6.30 -3.95
C GLY A 197 -2.68 6.17 -3.68
N ALA A 198 -1.92 5.58 -4.60
CA ALA A 198 -0.53 5.20 -4.35
C ALA A 198 0.39 6.41 -4.13
N THR A 199 1.37 6.25 -3.25
CA THR A 199 2.39 7.27 -2.92
C THR A 199 3.48 7.37 -3.99
N ASN A 200 3.10 7.34 -5.28
CA ASN A 200 4.00 7.25 -6.44
C ASN A 200 5.08 8.34 -6.47
N HIS A 201 4.74 9.56 -6.06
CA HIS A 201 5.67 10.68 -5.97
C HIS A 201 5.97 11.10 -4.53
N GLY A 202 5.49 10.34 -3.56
CA GLY A 202 5.66 10.58 -2.13
C GLY A 202 4.42 11.09 -1.42
N THR A 203 4.54 11.12 -0.10
CA THR A 203 3.59 11.71 0.83
C THR A 203 4.32 12.61 1.83
N THR A 204 3.58 13.31 2.67
CA THR A 204 4.13 14.10 3.78
C THR A 204 4.18 13.26 5.06
N LEU A 205 5.02 13.67 6.02
CA LEU A 205 4.97 13.10 7.37
C LEU A 205 3.58 13.29 8.01
N SER A 206 2.87 14.37 7.69
CA SER A 206 1.49 14.56 8.12
C SER A 206 0.53 13.56 7.49
N GLY A 207 0.73 13.18 6.22
CA GLY A 207 -0.07 12.14 5.56
C GLY A 207 0.14 10.77 6.21
N ILE A 208 1.40 10.40 6.44
CA ILE A 208 1.74 9.19 7.22
C ILE A 208 1.17 9.27 8.64
N GLY A 209 1.27 10.43 9.30
CA GLY A 209 0.71 10.66 10.63
C GLY A 209 -0.82 10.61 10.69
N ASN A 210 -1.52 11.02 9.62
CA ASN A 210 -2.98 10.88 9.51
C ASN A 210 -3.39 9.41 9.45
N LEU A 211 -2.67 8.62 8.64
CA LEU A 211 -2.89 7.16 8.56
C LEU A 211 -2.58 6.47 9.90
N ASP A 212 -1.46 6.82 10.52
CA ASP A 212 -1.02 6.28 11.82
C ASP A 212 -2.07 6.56 12.90
N ARG A 213 -2.56 7.81 12.96
CA ARG A 213 -3.61 8.21 13.88
C ARG A 213 -4.91 7.44 13.65
N PHE A 214 -5.33 7.26 12.39
CA PHE A 214 -6.55 6.54 12.08
C PHE A 214 -6.49 5.07 12.54
N ILE A 215 -5.43 4.35 12.14
CA ILE A 215 -5.22 2.97 12.58
C ILE A 215 -5.08 2.96 14.13
N GLY A 216 -4.42 3.96 14.70
CA GLY A 216 -4.29 4.17 16.14
C GLY A 216 -5.61 4.32 16.89
N ASP A 217 -6.55 5.10 16.38
CA ASP A 217 -7.89 5.25 16.97
C ASP A 217 -8.70 3.93 16.91
N LEU A 218 -8.33 2.98 16.03
CA LEU A 218 -8.90 1.62 15.98
C LEU A 218 -8.30 0.63 17.00
N GLY A 219 -7.34 1.06 17.83
CA GLY A 219 -6.83 0.26 18.95
C GLY A 219 -5.33 0.40 19.27
N LEU A 220 -4.62 1.34 18.65
CA LEU A 220 -3.19 1.56 18.80
C LEU A 220 -2.93 2.95 19.43
N ASN A 221 -2.67 2.99 20.73
CA ASN A 221 -2.24 4.23 21.37
C ASN A 221 -0.72 4.41 21.12
N LEU A 222 -0.36 5.00 19.97
CA LEU A 222 1.00 5.08 19.45
C LEU A 222 1.63 6.46 19.76
N ASP A 223 2.17 6.65 20.96
CA ASP A 223 2.98 7.82 21.35
C ASP A 223 4.15 7.37 22.24
N PRO A 224 5.41 7.91 22.18
CA PRO A 224 6.08 8.81 21.23
C PRO A 224 7.33 8.13 20.60
N LEU A 225 7.16 7.00 19.91
CA LEU A 225 8.24 6.32 19.18
C LEU A 225 7.87 6.21 17.69
N LEU A 226 7.52 7.35 17.09
CA LEU A 226 7.11 7.46 15.68
C LEU A 226 8.10 6.73 14.75
N ASP A 227 9.42 6.86 14.93
CA ASP A 227 10.40 6.17 14.07
C ASP A 227 10.33 4.63 14.10
N TYR A 228 9.82 4.02 15.18
CA TYR A 228 9.70 2.56 15.32
C TYR A 228 8.33 2.02 14.94
N VAL A 229 7.33 2.91 14.92
CA VAL A 229 5.95 2.62 14.53
C VAL A 229 5.77 2.85 13.03
N VAL A 230 6.43 3.87 12.50
CA VAL A 230 6.31 4.28 11.10
C VAL A 230 6.80 3.19 10.13
N GLY A 231 7.69 2.30 10.58
CA GLY A 231 8.36 1.36 9.68
C GLY A 231 9.46 2.03 8.87
N GLU A 232 10.39 1.23 8.35
CA GLU A 232 11.34 1.73 7.35
C GLU A 232 10.60 2.20 6.09
N SER A 233 9.55 1.47 5.69
CA SER A 233 8.74 1.83 4.53
C SER A 233 8.01 3.16 4.67
N GLY A 234 7.44 3.48 5.83
CA GLY A 234 6.70 4.74 6.03
C GLY A 234 7.60 5.95 5.79
N MET A 235 8.86 5.89 6.24
CA MET A 235 9.85 6.93 5.97
C MET A 235 10.31 6.95 4.50
N GLN A 236 10.39 5.79 3.85
CA GLN A 236 10.72 5.71 2.42
C GLN A 236 9.62 6.28 1.52
N GLN A 237 8.38 6.38 1.99
CA GLN A 237 7.28 7.00 1.25
C GLN A 237 7.28 8.52 1.30
N VAL A 238 8.00 9.15 2.24
CA VAL A 238 8.04 10.61 2.35
C VAL A 238 8.68 11.24 1.12
N TYR A 239 8.20 12.42 0.71
CA TYR A 239 8.79 13.22 -0.36
C TYR A 239 10.32 13.32 -0.23
N ASP A 240 11.00 13.26 -1.38
CA ASP A 240 12.45 13.37 -1.51
C ASP A 240 13.26 12.31 -0.74
N SER A 241 12.63 11.22 -0.28
CA SER A 241 13.38 10.09 0.27
C SER A 241 14.35 9.52 -0.78
N PRO A 242 15.45 8.87 -0.37
CA PRO A 242 16.36 8.22 -1.30
C PRO A 242 15.65 7.20 -2.21
N LEU A 243 14.65 6.48 -1.67
CA LEU A 243 13.85 5.54 -2.44
C LEU A 243 13.00 6.25 -3.50
N GLN A 244 12.25 7.30 -3.12
CA GLN A 244 11.44 8.06 -4.07
C GLN A 244 12.29 8.71 -5.16
N THR A 245 13.43 9.26 -4.78
CA THR A 245 14.38 9.86 -5.72
C THR A 245 14.87 8.84 -6.74
N SER A 246 15.28 7.64 -6.28
CA SER A 246 15.74 6.57 -7.15
C SER A 246 14.63 6.01 -8.05
N LEU A 247 13.44 5.80 -7.47
CA LEU A 247 12.31 5.20 -8.16
C LEU A 247 11.75 6.12 -9.25
N ASN A 248 11.69 7.42 -9.01
CA ASN A 248 11.18 8.41 -9.98
C ASN A 248 12.26 8.89 -10.98
N ALA A 249 13.54 8.57 -10.75
CA ALA A 249 14.61 8.90 -11.69
C ALA A 249 14.44 8.20 -13.05
N GLY A 250 14.34 8.95 -14.14
CA GLY A 250 14.18 8.35 -15.49
C GLY A 250 12.73 8.10 -15.91
N GLY A 251 11.76 8.60 -15.14
CA GLY A 251 10.34 8.59 -15.48
C GLY A 251 9.54 7.50 -14.76
N ASP A 252 8.22 7.57 -14.94
CA ASP A 252 7.28 6.90 -14.05
C ASP A 252 7.00 5.45 -14.43
N THR A 253 7.15 5.15 -15.71
CA THR A 253 6.65 3.94 -16.36
C THR A 253 7.73 3.22 -17.14
N LEU A 254 7.55 1.91 -17.33
CA LEU A 254 8.37 1.10 -18.22
C LEU A 254 7.61 0.76 -19.51
N PRO A 255 8.31 0.61 -20.66
CA PRO A 255 7.69 0.30 -21.93
C PRO A 255 7.00 -1.08 -21.90
N GLY A 256 5.89 -1.20 -22.64
CA GLY A 256 5.15 -2.45 -22.79
C GLY A 256 4.22 -2.79 -21.62
N ILE A 257 4.06 -1.89 -20.65
CA ILE A 257 3.14 -2.04 -19.52
C ILE A 257 2.03 -0.99 -19.63
N THR A 258 0.80 -1.42 -19.33
CA THR A 258 -0.36 -0.53 -19.24
C THR A 258 -0.62 -0.15 -17.79
N TYR A 259 -0.65 1.15 -17.51
CA TYR A 259 -0.87 1.70 -16.18
C TYR A 259 -2.25 2.35 -16.09
N THR A 260 -2.99 2.02 -15.04
CA THR A 260 -4.17 2.78 -14.62
C THR A 260 -3.96 3.26 -13.20
N VAL A 261 -4.23 4.54 -12.95
CA VAL A 261 -4.01 5.17 -11.65
C VAL A 261 -5.32 5.83 -11.23
N ILE A 262 -5.83 5.44 -10.06
CA ILE A 262 -7.10 5.94 -9.53
C ILE A 262 -6.78 6.70 -8.24
N GLY A 263 -6.97 8.01 -8.26
CA GLY A 263 -6.83 8.89 -7.10
C GLY A 263 -8.19 9.36 -6.60
N THR A 264 -8.31 9.71 -5.31
CA THR A 264 -9.52 10.33 -4.77
C THR A 264 -9.24 11.77 -4.33
N GLN A 265 -10.15 12.70 -4.62
CA GLN A 265 -10.01 14.09 -4.18
C GLN A 265 -10.07 14.26 -2.65
N TYR A 266 -10.51 13.21 -1.95
CA TYR A 266 -10.61 13.15 -0.50
C TYR A 266 -9.38 12.49 0.16
N ASP A 267 -8.30 12.23 -0.58
CA ASP A 267 -7.09 11.62 -0.02
C ASP A 267 -6.40 12.55 1.00
N GLU A 268 -6.30 12.12 2.27
CA GLU A 268 -5.57 12.83 3.32
C GLU A 268 -4.15 12.30 3.56
N VAL A 269 -3.73 11.27 2.83
CA VAL A 269 -2.42 10.63 2.95
C VAL A 269 -1.55 11.03 1.76
N THR A 270 -1.92 10.64 0.54
CA THR A 270 -1.23 11.07 -0.68
C THR A 270 -1.68 12.49 -0.99
N THR A 271 -0.89 13.49 -0.59
CA THR A 271 -1.28 14.91 -0.65
C THR A 271 -0.22 15.76 -1.37
N PRO A 272 -0.60 16.57 -2.37
CA PRO A 272 -1.94 16.66 -2.98
C PRO A 272 -2.33 15.36 -3.69
N TYR A 273 -3.63 15.01 -3.76
CA TYR A 273 -4.07 13.68 -4.22
C TYR A 273 -3.63 13.33 -5.64
N ASP A 274 -3.53 14.32 -6.51
CA ASP A 274 -3.08 14.17 -7.89
C ASP A 274 -1.58 13.84 -7.99
N SER A 275 -0.81 13.93 -6.90
CA SER A 275 0.57 13.41 -6.84
C SER A 275 0.64 11.89 -7.00
N THR A 276 -0.48 11.17 -6.85
CA THR A 276 -0.55 9.74 -7.18
C THR A 276 -0.40 9.48 -8.68
N PHE A 277 -0.83 10.41 -9.54
CA PHE A 277 -0.91 10.20 -10.98
C PHE A 277 0.45 10.04 -11.63
N LEU A 278 0.52 9.18 -12.65
CA LEU A 278 1.75 8.89 -13.39
C LEU A 278 1.79 9.63 -14.72
N THR A 279 3.00 9.88 -15.21
CA THR A 279 3.29 10.42 -16.53
C THR A 279 3.75 9.30 -17.46
N ALA A 280 3.07 9.13 -18.60
CA ALA A 280 3.47 8.10 -19.57
C ALA A 280 4.86 8.40 -20.17
N GLY A 281 5.78 7.47 -19.95
CA GLY A 281 7.06 7.40 -20.65
C GLY A 281 6.93 6.73 -22.02
N GLU A 282 8.04 6.69 -22.77
CA GLU A 282 8.06 6.09 -24.10
C GLU A 282 7.64 4.60 -24.06
N GLY A 283 6.70 4.23 -24.92
CA GLY A 283 6.22 2.86 -25.04
C GLY A 283 5.32 2.36 -23.91
N ALA A 284 4.95 3.23 -22.96
CA ALA A 284 3.97 2.93 -21.91
C ALA A 284 2.64 3.63 -22.17
N THR A 285 1.55 3.09 -21.62
CA THR A 285 0.24 3.74 -21.60
C THR A 285 -0.15 4.06 -20.17
N VAL A 286 -0.63 5.27 -19.91
CA VAL A 286 -1.14 5.68 -18.59
C VAL A 286 -2.56 6.21 -18.73
N THR A 287 -3.45 5.74 -17.87
CA THR A 287 -4.79 6.32 -17.66
C THR A 287 -4.89 6.78 -16.21
N ASN A 288 -4.93 8.10 -15.98
CA ASN A 288 -5.16 8.69 -14.66
C ASN A 288 -6.66 9.00 -14.51
N ILE A 289 -7.25 8.59 -13.38
CA ILE A 289 -8.69 8.72 -13.10
C ILE A 289 -8.85 9.34 -11.72
N THR A 290 -9.62 10.42 -11.62
CA THR A 290 -10.14 10.87 -10.32
C THR A 290 -11.42 10.09 -10.03
N LEU A 291 -11.51 9.42 -8.88
CA LEU A 291 -12.62 8.54 -8.53
C LEU A 291 -13.99 9.25 -8.65
N GLN A 292 -14.02 10.54 -8.30
CA GLN A 292 -15.21 11.38 -8.33
C GLN A 292 -15.64 11.83 -9.73
N ASP A 293 -14.79 11.68 -10.76
CA ASP A 293 -15.14 12.03 -12.14
C ASP A 293 -16.30 11.16 -12.61
N GLY A 294 -17.45 11.77 -12.88
CA GLY A 294 -18.68 11.06 -13.23
C GLY A 294 -19.43 10.44 -12.05
N CYS A 295 -18.98 10.62 -10.80
CA CYS A 295 -19.71 10.22 -9.61
C CYS A 295 -19.38 11.08 -8.38
N ALA A 296 -20.04 12.23 -8.26
CA ALA A 296 -19.86 13.11 -7.10
C ALA A 296 -20.39 12.52 -5.78
N ALA A 297 -21.15 11.42 -5.81
CA ALA A 297 -21.68 10.77 -4.61
C ALA A 297 -20.65 9.91 -3.87
N ASP A 298 -19.58 9.49 -4.55
CA ASP A 298 -18.53 8.67 -3.95
C ASP A 298 -17.54 9.56 -3.19
N HIS A 299 -17.58 9.49 -1.85
CA HIS A 299 -16.72 10.25 -0.95
C HIS A 299 -15.63 9.38 -0.33
N SER A 300 -15.27 8.28 -0.99
CA SER A 300 -14.16 7.46 -0.55
C SER A 300 -12.90 8.27 -0.34
N ASP A 301 -12.26 8.09 0.82
CA ASP A 301 -10.93 8.64 1.10
C ASP A 301 -9.84 7.60 0.83
N HIS A 302 -8.63 7.84 1.34
CA HIS A 302 -7.48 6.98 1.11
C HIS A 302 -7.76 5.52 1.42
N VAL A 303 -8.35 5.21 2.57
CA VAL A 303 -8.58 3.83 3.02
C VAL A 303 -9.89 3.29 2.45
N SER A 304 -10.97 4.09 2.52
CA SER A 304 -12.29 3.60 2.15
C SER A 304 -12.47 3.41 0.64
N MET A 305 -11.55 3.92 -0.20
CA MET A 305 -11.59 3.71 -1.64
C MET A 305 -11.48 2.23 -2.06
N THR A 306 -10.77 1.40 -1.29
CA THR A 306 -10.63 -0.04 -1.60
C THR A 306 -11.93 -0.84 -1.45
N TYR A 307 -12.93 -0.25 -0.78
CA TYR A 307 -14.29 -0.79 -0.63
C TYR A 307 -15.31 -0.08 -1.52
N SER A 308 -14.92 0.90 -2.33
CA SER A 308 -15.84 1.60 -3.24
C SER A 308 -16.28 0.66 -4.38
N PRO A 309 -17.61 0.45 -4.56
CA PRO A 309 -18.15 -0.27 -5.72
C PRO A 309 -17.73 0.34 -7.06
N ARG A 310 -17.62 1.67 -7.10
CA ARG A 310 -17.16 2.40 -8.29
C ARG A 310 -15.71 2.08 -8.60
N LEU A 311 -14.85 2.12 -7.58
CA LEU A 311 -13.43 1.84 -7.74
C LEU A 311 -13.23 0.41 -8.24
N ILE A 312 -13.94 -0.57 -7.68
CA ILE A 312 -13.86 -1.97 -8.10
C ILE A 312 -14.24 -2.11 -9.59
N ASP A 313 -15.28 -1.42 -10.05
CA ASP A 313 -15.67 -1.40 -11.47
C ASP A 313 -14.61 -0.77 -12.38
N LEU A 314 -13.95 0.30 -11.92
CA LEU A 314 -12.84 0.91 -12.65
C LEU A 314 -11.63 -0.03 -12.72
N VAL A 315 -11.34 -0.79 -11.66
CA VAL A 315 -10.30 -1.83 -11.65
C VAL A 315 -10.66 -2.95 -12.64
N LYS A 316 -11.89 -3.44 -12.65
CA LYS A 316 -12.36 -4.45 -13.63
C LYS A 316 -12.16 -3.96 -15.07
N ASN A 317 -12.51 -2.70 -15.35
CA ASN A 317 -12.26 -2.09 -16.66
C ASN A 317 -10.77 -1.93 -16.98
N ALA A 318 -9.92 -1.65 -16.00
CA ALA A 318 -8.48 -1.58 -16.23
C ALA A 318 -7.88 -2.97 -16.55
N LEU A 319 -8.37 -4.03 -15.89
CA LEU A 319 -7.92 -5.41 -16.11
C LEU A 319 -8.46 -5.98 -17.43
N ALA A 320 -9.68 -5.65 -17.81
CA ALA A 320 -10.32 -6.04 -19.06
C ALA A 320 -11.17 -4.88 -19.63
N PRO A 321 -10.59 -4.03 -20.50
CA PRO A 321 -11.26 -2.86 -21.04
C PRO A 321 -12.61 -3.18 -21.70
N GLY A 322 -13.66 -2.46 -21.27
CA GLY A 322 -15.01 -2.57 -21.83
C GLY A 322 -15.91 -3.62 -21.17
N THR A 323 -15.43 -4.31 -20.13
CA THR A 323 -16.24 -5.28 -19.35
C THR A 323 -17.30 -4.59 -18.49
N VAL A 324 -17.04 -3.37 -18.02
CA VAL A 324 -18.01 -2.55 -17.29
C VAL A 324 -18.38 -1.32 -18.12
N ALA A 325 -19.58 -1.36 -18.72
CA ALA A 325 -20.06 -0.28 -19.59
C ALA A 325 -20.23 1.05 -18.84
N GLU A 326 -20.75 1.01 -17.61
CA GLU A 326 -20.97 2.17 -16.76
C GLU A 326 -20.58 1.81 -15.33
N PRO A 327 -19.45 2.34 -14.81
CA PRO A 327 -19.04 2.09 -13.43
C PRO A 327 -20.12 2.58 -12.45
N ARG A 328 -20.40 1.78 -11.42
CA ARG A 328 -21.36 2.11 -10.36
C ARG A 328 -21.10 3.53 -9.84
N CYS A 329 -22.20 4.26 -9.58
CA CYS A 329 -22.14 5.52 -8.86
C CYS A 329 -23.02 5.42 -7.63
N THR A 330 -22.41 4.97 -6.53
CA THR A 330 -23.05 4.78 -5.23
C THR A 330 -22.31 5.61 -4.20
N ALA A 331 -23.04 6.10 -3.20
CA ALA A 331 -22.41 6.76 -2.07
C ALA A 331 -21.51 5.76 -1.34
N ASN A 332 -20.26 6.15 -1.09
CA ASN A 332 -19.35 5.48 -0.19
C ASN A 332 -18.74 6.55 0.73
N SER A 333 -18.75 6.28 2.04
CA SER A 333 -18.37 7.30 3.02
C SER A 333 -16.87 7.30 3.26
N PRO A 334 -16.27 8.44 3.62
CA PRO A 334 -14.92 8.46 4.14
C PRO A 334 -14.87 7.77 5.51
N ILE A 335 -13.70 7.22 5.81
CA ILE A 335 -13.34 6.57 7.06
C ILE A 335 -12.31 7.42 7.87
N MET A 336 -11.42 8.16 7.19
CA MET A 336 -10.34 9.00 7.74
C MET A 336 -10.66 10.49 7.91
N GLY A 337 -11.49 11.14 7.07
CA GLY A 337 -11.82 12.59 7.23
C GLY A 337 -13.11 13.06 6.52
N ALA A 338 -13.90 14.04 6.97
CA ALA A 338 -13.89 14.94 8.12
C ALA A 338 -15.29 14.97 8.77
N GLY A 339 -15.40 14.66 10.08
CA GLY A 339 -16.55 15.06 10.90
C GLY A 339 -17.70 14.06 11.07
N SER A 340 -17.57 12.78 10.72
CA SER A 340 -18.47 11.77 11.27
C SER A 340 -17.85 11.18 12.53
N GLU A 341 -18.45 11.47 13.68
CA GLU A 341 -18.45 10.53 14.79
C GLU A 341 -18.83 9.17 14.19
N VAL A 342 -17.86 8.27 14.02
CA VAL A 342 -18.18 6.87 13.77
C VAL A 342 -18.88 6.42 15.04
N PRO A 343 -20.19 6.13 15.04
CA PRO A 343 -20.76 5.43 16.17
C PRO A 343 -20.10 4.07 16.09
N LEU A 344 -19.12 3.82 16.96
CA LEU A 344 -18.68 2.46 17.24
C LEU A 344 -19.98 1.68 17.48
N ALA A 345 -20.32 0.77 16.56
CA ALA A 345 -21.53 -0.02 16.68
C ALA A 345 -21.54 -0.62 18.08
N GLU A 346 -22.64 -0.42 18.81
CA GLU A 346 -22.86 -1.00 20.14
C GLU A 346 -22.76 -2.53 20.01
N GLY A 347 -21.55 -3.05 20.19
CA GLY A 347 -21.21 -4.43 19.85
C GLY A 347 -19.71 -4.71 19.79
N LEU A 348 -18.85 -3.69 19.60
CA LEU A 348 -17.39 -3.83 19.53
C LEU A 348 -16.68 -3.94 20.90
N THR A 349 -17.42 -3.83 22.01
CA THR A 349 -16.89 -3.86 23.38
C THR A 349 -16.23 -5.19 23.81
N PRO A 350 -16.58 -6.39 23.31
CA PRO A 350 -15.92 -7.61 23.80
C PRO A 350 -14.49 -7.77 23.28
N ALA A 351 -14.22 -7.39 22.02
CA ALA A 351 -12.90 -7.56 21.39
C ALA A 351 -11.88 -6.53 21.90
N LEU A 352 -12.30 -5.27 22.06
CA LEU A 352 -11.47 -4.19 22.59
C LEU A 352 -11.33 -4.22 24.13
N GLY A 353 -12.27 -4.87 24.83
CA GLY A 353 -12.25 -5.00 26.29
C GLY A 353 -11.08 -5.83 26.84
N TRP A 354 -10.49 -6.72 26.03
CA TRP A 354 -9.31 -7.51 26.44
C TRP A 354 -8.03 -6.66 26.49
N LEU A 355 -7.85 -5.74 25.54
CA LEU A 355 -6.68 -4.83 25.51
C LEU A 355 -6.70 -3.85 26.69
N ALA A 356 -7.88 -3.32 27.04
CA ALA A 356 -8.04 -2.39 28.16
C ALA A 356 -7.75 -3.02 29.55
N GLN A 357 -7.84 -4.34 29.68
CA GLN A 357 -7.63 -5.03 30.97
C GLN A 357 -6.15 -5.33 31.27
N ASN A 358 -5.26 -5.25 30.27
CA ASN A 358 -3.85 -5.62 30.41
C ASN A 358 -2.86 -4.44 30.38
N THR A 359 -3.32 -3.21 30.15
CA THR A 359 -2.50 -2.00 30.30
C THR A 359 -2.74 -1.37 31.67
N GLN A 360 -1.92 -1.72 32.67
CA GLN A 360 -1.90 -0.99 33.94
C GLN A 360 -1.36 0.43 33.69
N PRO A 361 -2.08 1.50 34.09
CA PRO A 361 -1.56 2.86 33.98
C PRO A 361 -0.44 3.05 35.01
N TRP A 362 0.79 3.25 34.54
CA TRP A 362 1.88 3.74 35.37
C TRP A 362 1.61 5.21 35.73
N VAL A 363 1.06 5.45 36.92
CA VAL A 363 0.98 6.78 37.52
C VAL A 363 2.26 7.00 38.35
N ALA A 364 3.21 7.74 37.80
CA ALA A 364 4.34 8.25 38.59
C ALA A 364 3.88 9.45 39.43
N PRO A 365 4.05 9.46 40.76
CA PRO A 365 3.71 10.60 41.58
C PRO A 365 4.84 11.63 41.58
N TRP A 366 4.53 12.86 41.15
CA TRP A 366 5.37 14.02 41.41
C TRP A 366 5.25 14.45 42.88
N LYS A 367 6.38 14.49 43.60
CA LYS A 367 6.67 15.39 44.71
C LYS A 367 8.13 15.76 44.73
#